data_AF-A0A2R6ATX6-F1
#
_entry.id   AF-A0A2R6ATX6-F1
#
_cell.length_a   1.000
_cell.length_b   1.000
_cell.length_c   1.000
_cell.angle_alpha   90.00
_cell.angle_beta   90.00
_cell.angle_gamma   90.00
#
_symmetry.space_group_name_H-M   'P 1'
#
loop_
_entity.id
_entity.type
_entity.pdbx_description
1 polymer ?
#
loop_
_entity_poly.entity_id
_entity_poly.type
_entity_poly.pdbx_seq_one_letter_code
_entity_poly.pdbx_strand_id
1 'polypeptide(L)' 'MPKIYVGPAGVPISAKGGSTIDGIKTVRSLGLNAMEVEFVQGVRMSPEMAKEAGKVAKELNVRLSVHAPYFINLCS' A
#
# COMPACT_ATOMS: atom_id res chain seq x y z
N MET A 1 -11.57 -5.52 -23.16
CA MET A 1 -11.34 -6.36 -21.96
C MET A 1 -11.36 -5.46 -20.73
N PRO A 2 -12.00 -5.85 -19.61
CA PRO A 2 -12.02 -5.05 -18.40
C PRO A 2 -10.62 -4.96 -17.79
N LYS A 3 -10.29 -3.80 -17.20
CA LYS A 3 -9.02 -3.60 -16.48
C LYS A 3 -9.17 -4.14 -15.05
N ILE A 4 -8.47 -5.23 -14.75
CA ILE A 4 -8.50 -5.86 -13.43
C ILE A 4 -7.29 -5.40 -12.62
N TYR A 5 -7.54 -5.05 -11.36
CA TYR A 5 -6.52 -4.67 -10.38
C TYR A 5 -6.38 -5.80 -9.35
N VAL A 6 -5.19 -6.35 -9.20
CA VAL A 6 -4.88 -7.49 -8.33
C VAL A 6 -3.65 -7.14 -7.49
N GLY A 7 -3.76 -7.39 -6.20
CA GLY A 7 -2.81 -6.91 -5.21
C GLY A 7 -3.06 -7.49 -3.82
N PRO A 8 -2.04 -7.52 -2.97
CA PRO A 8 -2.20 -7.90 -1.58
C PRO A 8 -2.75 -6.74 -0.73
N ALA A 9 -3.30 -7.09 0.43
CA ALA A 9 -3.42 -6.16 1.54
C ALA A 9 -2.13 -6.16 2.35
N GLY A 10 -1.57 -4.97 2.55
CA GLY A 10 -0.31 -4.78 3.26
C GLY A 10 0.94 -5.03 2.42
N VAL A 11 2.09 -4.95 3.10
CA VAL A 11 3.41 -5.20 2.50
C VAL A 11 3.60 -6.71 2.33
N PRO A 12 3.90 -7.22 1.11
CA PRO A 12 4.12 -8.64 0.89
C PRO A 12 5.26 -9.19 1.76
N ILE A 13 5.14 -10.43 2.25
CA ILE A 13 6.21 -11.12 2.99
C ILE A 13 7.50 -11.29 2.19
N SER A 14 7.41 -11.22 0.86
CA SER A 14 8.55 -11.29 -0.06
C SER A 14 9.26 -9.94 -0.24
N ALA A 15 8.79 -8.87 0.40
CA ALA A 15 9.44 -7.58 0.35
C ALA A 15 10.75 -7.60 1.14
N LYS A 16 11.79 -6.98 0.59
CA LYS A 16 13.11 -6.91 1.25
C LYS A 16 13.12 -6.00 2.47
N GLY A 17 12.15 -5.08 2.56
CA GLY A 17 11.95 -4.17 3.68
C GLY A 17 10.48 -4.13 4.08
N GLY A 18 10.20 -3.54 5.24
CA GLY A 18 8.84 -3.45 5.80
C GLY A 18 8.10 -2.15 5.46
N SER A 19 8.66 -1.29 4.60
CA SER A 19 8.02 -0.01 4.27
C SER A 19 6.94 -0.18 3.20
N THR A 20 5.99 0.76 3.16
CA THR A 20 5.00 0.82 2.07
C THR A 20 5.66 0.95 0.70
N ILE A 21 6.78 1.68 0.60
CA ILE A 21 7.53 1.86 -0.65
C ILE A 21 8.15 0.53 -1.11
N ASP A 22 8.71 -0.25 -0.18
CA ASP A 22 9.24 -1.58 -0.48
C ASP A 22 8.12 -2.50 -0.96
N GLY A 23 6.95 -2.45 -0.30
CA GLY A 23 5.76 -3.18 -0.72
C GLY A 23 5.34 -2.86 -2.16
N ILE A 24 5.27 -1.58 -2.53
CA ILE A 24 4.91 -1.14 -3.89
C ILE A 24 5.90 -1.70 -4.92
N LYS A 25 7.21 -1.60 -4.65
CA LYS A 25 8.26 -2.12 -5.52
C LYS A 25 8.15 -3.65 -5.67
N THR A 26 7.89 -4.35 -4.58
CA THR A 26 7.71 -5.82 -4.58
C THR A 26 6.47 -6.23 -5.35
N VAL A 27 5.32 -5.60 -5.14
CA VAL A 27 4.08 -5.84 -5.90
C VAL A 27 4.35 -5.72 -7.40
N ARG A 28 5.03 -4.66 -7.83
CA ARG A 28 5.39 -4.50 -9.25
C ARG A 28 6.32 -5.61 -9.75
N SER A 29 7.33 -5.99 -8.97
CA SER A 29 8.25 -7.07 -9.36
C SER A 29 7.57 -8.44 -9.49
N LEU A 30 6.47 -8.66 -8.77
CA LEU A 30 5.64 -9.86 -8.85
C LEU A 30 4.64 -9.86 -10.01
N GLY A 31 4.62 -8.80 -10.83
CA GLY A 31 3.68 -8.67 -11.95
C GLY A 31 2.27 -8.24 -11.54
N LEU A 32 2.07 -7.86 -10.28
CA LEU A 32 0.81 -7.34 -9.76
C LEU A 32 0.69 -5.82 -10.02
N ASN A 33 -0.50 -5.28 -9.85
CA ASN A 33 -0.82 -3.90 -10.23
C ASN A 33 -1.69 -3.15 -9.21
N ALA A 34 -1.89 -3.70 -8.02
CA ALA A 34 -2.54 -3.04 -6.90
C ALA A 34 -1.89 -3.40 -5.56
N MET A 35 -2.11 -2.57 -4.54
CA MET A 35 -1.75 -2.85 -3.16
C MET A 35 -2.64 -2.04 -2.22
N GLU A 36 -3.10 -2.62 -1.13
CA GLU A 36 -3.77 -1.88 -0.06
C GLU A 36 -2.80 -1.54 1.06
N VAL A 37 -2.80 -0.28 1.50
CA VAL A 37 -2.05 0.16 2.67
C VAL A 37 -2.91 -0.01 3.91
N GLU A 38 -2.48 -0.87 4.84
CA GLU A 38 -3.20 -1.18 6.07
C GLU A 38 -2.63 -0.35 7.22
N PHE A 39 -3.45 0.52 7.82
CA PHE A 39 -3.01 1.30 8.98
C PHE A 39 -3.16 0.55 10.31
N VAL A 40 -3.81 -0.62 10.34
CA VAL A 40 -3.85 -1.59 11.46
C VAL A 40 -4.18 -0.95 12.82
N GLN A 41 -3.16 -0.49 13.56
CA GLN A 41 -3.26 0.15 14.89
C GLN A 41 -3.34 1.68 14.87
N GLY A 42 -3.00 2.33 13.76
CA GLY A 42 -3.03 3.79 13.64
C GLY A 42 -2.32 4.31 12.39
N VAL A 43 -2.64 5.52 11.97
CA VAL A 43 -1.99 6.17 10.83
C VAL A 43 -0.64 6.75 11.27
N ARG A 44 0.43 5.95 11.15
CA ARG A 44 1.81 6.34 11.51
C ARG A 44 2.64 6.87 10.32
N MET A 45 2.03 6.94 9.14
CA MET A 45 2.68 7.44 7.93
C MET A 45 2.70 8.97 7.94
N SER A 46 3.87 9.58 7.75
CA SER A 46 3.96 11.04 7.62
C SER A 46 3.42 11.52 6.27
N PRO A 47 2.98 12.78 6.15
CA PRO A 47 2.56 13.36 4.87
C PRO A 47 3.63 13.28 3.77
N GLU A 48 4.90 13.42 4.12
CA GLU A 48 6.05 13.32 3.21
C GLU A 48 6.19 11.89 2.68
N MET A 49 6.13 10.90 3.57
CA MET A 49 6.17 9.49 3.20
C MET A 49 4.97 9.09 2.34
N ALA A 50 3.77 9.62 2.64
CA ALA A 50 2.57 9.39 1.83
C ALA A 50 2.72 9.95 0.41
N LYS A 51 3.30 11.16 0.27
CA LYS A 51 3.61 11.75 -1.05
C LYS A 51 4.62 10.91 -1.82
N GLU A 52 5.66 10.44 -1.15
CA GLU A 52 6.69 9.60 -1.78
C GLU A 52 6.11 8.24 -2.23
N ALA A 53 5.34 7.56 -1.37
CA ALA A 53 4.65 6.32 -1.73
C ALA A 53 3.72 6.52 -2.93
N GLY A 54 2.96 7.61 -2.96
CA GLY A 54 2.09 7.96 -4.09
C GLY A 54 2.87 8.24 -5.38
N LYS A 55 4.05 8.87 -5.30
CA LYS A 55 4.94 9.09 -6.45
C LYS A 55 5.44 7.75 -7.00
N VAL A 56 6.00 6.89 -6.15
CA VAL A 56 6.53 5.58 -6.54
C VAL A 56 5.43 4.68 -7.13
N ALA A 57 4.23 4.68 -6.55
CA ALA A 57 3.10 3.93 -7.06
C ALA A 57 2.69 4.37 -8.48
N LYS A 58 2.67 5.69 -8.75
CA LYS A 58 2.39 6.22 -10.09
C LYS A 58 3.47 5.81 -11.09
N GLU A 59 4.75 5.94 -10.73
CA GLU A 59 5.87 5.55 -11.60
C GLU A 59 5.83 4.06 -11.95
N LEU A 60 5.46 3.21 -10.98
CA LEU A 60 5.39 1.75 -11.16
C LEU A 60 4.04 1.24 -11.64
N ASN A 61 3.06 2.13 -11.90
CA ASN A 61 1.69 1.78 -12.31
C ASN A 61 0.98 0.81 -11.33
N VAL A 62 1.20 1.00 -10.03
CA VAL A 62 0.53 0.24 -8.95
C VAL A 62 -0.60 1.10 -8.38
N ARG A 63 -1.83 0.60 -8.37
CA ARG A 63 -2.96 1.29 -7.75
C ARG A 63 -2.93 1.07 -6.24
N LEU A 64 -3.06 2.16 -5.48
CA LEU A 64 -3.16 2.08 -4.03
C LEU A 64 -4.60 2.25 -3.56
N SER A 65 -4.99 1.45 -2.57
CA SER A 65 -6.10 1.72 -1.65
C SER A 65 -5.56 1.86 -0.23
N VAL A 66 -6.40 2.35 0.68
CA VAL A 66 -6.10 2.44 2.10
C VAL A 66 -7.22 1.80 2.90
N HIS A 67 -6.85 1.04 3.93
CA HIS A 67 -7.77 0.56 4.95
C HIS A 67 -7.54 1.33 6.24
N ALA A 68 -8.62 1.86 6.82
CA ALA A 68 -8.58 2.58 8.08
C ALA A 68 -8.07 1.68 9.22
N PRO A 69 -7.47 2.25 10.29
CA PRO A 69 -7.05 1.45 11.44
C PRO A 69 -8.26 0.77 12.09
N TYR A 70 -8.26 -0.56 12.17
CA TYR A 70 -9.31 -1.31 12.84
C TYR A 70 -9.29 -1.10 14.37
N PHE A 71 -8.18 -0.60 14.91
CA PHE A 71 -8.03 -0.35 16.35
C PHE A 71 -8.75 0.92 16.83
N ILE A 72 -9.23 1.78 15.91
CA ILE A 72 -9.93 3.03 16.25
C ILE A 72 -11.45 2.78 16.26
N ASN A 73 -12.07 3.01 17.42
CA ASN A 73 -13.53 3.05 17.54
C ASN A 73 -14.03 4.50 17.40
N LEU A 74 -14.86 4.78 16.39
CA LEU A 74 -15.43 6.11 16.16
C LEU A 74 -16.71 6.39 16.96
N CYS A 75 -17.22 5.40 17.71
CA CYS A 75 -18.44 5.50 18.53
C CYS A 75 -18.15 5.64 20.04
N SER A 76 -16.91 5.95 20.42
CA SER A 76 -16.50 6.14 21.81
C SER A 76 -16.83 7.51 22.35
#